data_AF-A0A521PN33-F1
#
_entry.id   AF-A0A521PN33-F1
#
_cell.length_a   1.000
_cell.length_b   1.000
_cell.length_c   1.000
_cell.angle_alpha   90.00
_cell.angle_beta   90.00
_cell.angle_gamma   90.00
#
_symmetry.space_group_name_H-M   'P 1'
#
loop_
_entity.id
_entity.type
_entity.pdbx_description
1 polymer ?
#
loop_
_entity_poly.entity_id
_entity_poly.type
_entity_poly.pdbx_seq_one_letter_code
_entity_poly.pdbx_strand_id
1 'polypeptide(L)'
;MARFGATAGVLVLFALMPGLNSAAATEVWHRYIMRGQVVEMQGEVVILCVGRAEGARPGQVLTVVRFIGAPGAVNGRPPIPRRDNVGAVRIDRVIDEHFAEATLVHGQARPFDLVELKAR
;
A
#
# COMPACT_ATOMS: atom_id res chain seq x y z
N MET A 1 -33.05 -10.15 48.23
CA MET A 1 -33.29 -10.95 47.00
C MET A 1 -33.87 -9.99 45.97
N ALA A 2 -33.39 -9.78 44.74
CA ALA A 2 -32.21 -10.19 44.00
C ALA A 2 -31.91 -9.03 43.03
N ARG A 3 -30.63 -8.71 42.81
CA ARG A 3 -30.19 -7.71 41.83
C ARG A 3 -30.27 -8.34 40.43
N PHE A 4 -31.15 -7.86 39.56
CA PHE A 4 -31.18 -8.30 38.16
C PHE A 4 -30.26 -7.41 37.32
N GLY A 5 -29.34 -8.08 36.62
CA GLY A 5 -28.11 -7.53 36.08
C GLY A 5 -28.29 -6.67 34.84
N ALA A 6 -27.60 -5.55 34.83
CA ALA A 6 -27.25 -4.80 33.63
C ALA A 6 -26.13 -5.55 32.88
N THR A 7 -26.48 -6.63 32.17
CA THR A 7 -25.51 -7.39 31.34
C THR A 7 -26.08 -7.73 29.97
N ALA A 8 -26.92 -6.88 29.40
CA ALA A 8 -27.49 -7.07 28.06
C ALA A 8 -26.91 -6.13 26.99
N GLY A 9 -25.91 -5.29 27.32
CA GLY A 9 -25.39 -4.26 26.41
C GLY A 9 -24.08 -4.59 25.69
N VAL A 10 -23.28 -5.54 26.18
CA VAL A 10 -21.90 -5.73 25.68
C VAL A 10 -21.79 -6.85 24.63
N LEU A 11 -22.76 -7.77 24.56
CA LEU A 11 -22.64 -8.97 23.73
C LEU A 11 -23.12 -8.80 22.27
N VAL A 12 -23.75 -7.67 21.94
CA VAL A 12 -24.23 -7.43 20.56
C VAL A 12 -23.18 -6.74 19.68
N LEU A 13 -22.15 -6.11 20.26
CA LEU A 13 -21.10 -5.45 19.46
C LEU A 13 -20.10 -6.44 18.82
N PHE A 14 -20.00 -7.69 19.33
CA PHE A 14 -19.12 -8.71 18.74
C PHE A 14 -19.78 -9.56 17.66
N ALA A 15 -21.11 -9.54 17.56
CA ALA A 15 -21.88 -10.29 16.56
C ALA A 15 -21.85 -9.65 15.15
N LEU A 16 -21.28 -8.45 15.03
CA LEU A 16 -21.14 -7.68 13.78
C LEU A 16 -19.74 -7.77 13.15
N MET A 17 -18.91 -8.72 13.58
CA MET A 17 -17.66 -9.09 12.90
C MET A 17 -17.84 -10.40 12.11
N PRO A 18 -18.70 -10.49 11.06
CA PRO A 18 -18.52 -11.55 10.09
C PRO A 18 -17.16 -11.29 9.43
N GLY A 19 -16.35 -12.35 9.39
CA GLY A 19 -14.91 -12.33 9.13
C GLY A 19 -14.44 -11.23 8.19
N LEU A 20 -13.42 -10.48 8.64
CA LEU A 20 -12.49 -9.83 7.73
C LEU A 20 -11.82 -10.93 6.90
N ASN A 21 -12.50 -11.36 5.83
CA ASN A 21 -11.94 -12.26 4.85
C ASN A 21 -10.71 -11.55 4.29
N SER A 22 -9.55 -12.18 4.45
CA SER A 22 -8.26 -11.65 3.99
C SER A 22 -8.29 -11.24 2.50
N ALA A 23 -9.17 -11.85 1.70
CA ALA A 23 -9.42 -11.50 0.31
C ALA A 23 -9.99 -10.09 0.11
N ALA A 24 -10.97 -9.66 0.92
CA ALA A 24 -11.56 -8.33 0.83
C ALA A 24 -10.54 -7.25 1.24
N ALA A 25 -9.74 -7.53 2.27
CA ALA A 25 -8.65 -6.65 2.68
C ALA A 25 -7.59 -6.48 1.57
N THR A 26 -7.26 -7.55 0.83
CA THR A 26 -6.33 -7.47 -0.31
C THR A 26 -6.92 -6.74 -1.52
N GLU A 27 -8.22 -6.86 -1.81
CA GLU A 27 -8.86 -6.08 -2.89
C GLU A 27 -8.87 -4.58 -2.57
N VAL A 28 -9.19 -4.23 -1.32
CA VAL A 28 -9.12 -2.84 -0.85
C VAL A 28 -7.70 -2.31 -0.93
N TRP A 29 -6.71 -3.12 -0.54
CA TRP A 29 -5.29 -2.75 -0.62
C TRP A 29 -4.83 -2.42 -2.05
N HIS A 30 -5.15 -3.29 -3.01
CA HIS A 30 -4.78 -3.06 -4.41
C HIS A 30 -5.54 -1.88 -5.04
N ARG A 31 -6.81 -1.65 -4.65
CA ARG A 31 -7.65 -0.59 -5.24
C ARG A 31 -7.37 0.79 -4.65
N TYR A 32 -7.04 0.87 -3.37
CA TYR A 32 -7.02 2.14 -2.63
C TYR A 32 -5.65 2.51 -2.08
N ILE A 33 -4.68 1.60 -2.07
CA ILE A 33 -3.39 1.87 -1.42
C ILE A 33 -2.19 1.67 -2.36
N MET A 34 -2.22 0.72 -3.31
CA MET A 34 -1.19 0.63 -4.37
C MET A 34 -1.61 1.47 -5.59
N ARG A 35 -0.89 2.56 -5.85
CA ARG A 35 -1.34 3.59 -6.82
C ARG A 35 -0.28 4.01 -7.82
N GLY A 36 0.91 3.40 -7.81
CA GLY A 36 1.89 3.68 -8.85
C GLY A 36 3.21 2.98 -8.67
N GLN A 37 4.17 3.39 -9.48
CA GLN A 37 5.46 2.75 -9.65
C GLN A 37 6.55 3.80 -9.84
N VAL A 38 7.77 3.45 -9.42
CA VAL A 38 8.99 4.15 -9.83
C VAL A 38 9.22 3.91 -11.33
N VAL A 39 9.18 4.99 -12.11
CA VAL A 39 9.38 4.97 -13.57
C VAL A 39 10.84 5.24 -13.90
N GLU A 40 11.43 6.24 -13.24
CA GLU A 40 12.82 6.64 -13.45
C GLU A 40 13.44 7.06 -12.12
N MET A 41 14.76 6.91 -12.03
CA MET A 41 15.53 7.34 -10.87
C MET A 41 16.92 7.83 -11.29
N GLN A 42 17.31 9.00 -10.80
CA GLN A 42 18.65 9.59 -10.98
C GLN A 42 19.18 9.99 -9.60
N GLY A 43 20.08 9.16 -9.06
CA GLY A 43 20.52 9.31 -7.66
C GLY A 43 19.33 9.15 -6.71
N GLU A 44 19.07 10.16 -5.87
CA GLU A 44 17.94 10.16 -4.93
C GLU A 44 16.65 10.77 -5.53
N VAL A 45 16.71 11.34 -6.74
CA VAL A 45 15.55 11.91 -7.43
C VAL A 45 14.80 10.81 -8.16
N VAL A 46 13.50 10.74 -7.94
CA VAL A 46 12.60 9.67 -8.38
C VAL A 46 11.41 10.25 -9.14
N ILE A 47 11.11 9.68 -10.30
CA ILE A 47 9.87 9.94 -11.02
C ILE A 47 8.89 8.80 -10.76
N LEU A 48 7.72 9.16 -10.25
CA LEU A 48 6.65 8.24 -9.90
C LEU A 48 5.50 8.34 -10.91
N CYS A 49 4.95 7.20 -11.30
CA CYS A 49 3.64 7.12 -11.98
C CYS A 49 2.52 7.27 -10.94
N VAL A 50 2.48 8.42 -10.26
CA VAL A 50 1.46 8.84 -9.31
C VAL A 50 1.32 10.35 -9.44
N GLY A 51 0.27 10.83 -10.11
CA GLY A 51 0.00 12.25 -10.33
C GLY A 51 -1.28 12.70 -9.63
N ARG A 52 -1.89 13.77 -10.15
CA ARG A 52 -3.13 14.33 -9.57
C ARG A 52 -4.30 13.34 -9.62
N ALA A 53 -4.41 12.50 -10.65
CA ALA A 53 -5.54 11.55 -10.78
C ALA A 53 -5.52 10.52 -9.65
N GLU A 54 -4.33 10.16 -9.17
CA GLU A 54 -4.14 9.25 -8.07
C GLU A 54 -4.24 9.95 -6.71
N GLY A 55 -4.18 11.29 -6.69
CA GLY A 55 -4.27 12.12 -5.49
C GLY A 55 -2.92 12.50 -4.89
N ALA A 56 -1.85 12.54 -5.70
CA ALA A 56 -0.53 12.99 -5.30
C ALA A 56 -0.54 14.43 -4.76
N ARG A 57 0.22 14.68 -3.71
CA ARG A 57 0.42 15.99 -3.07
C ARG A 57 1.86 16.13 -2.58
N PRO A 58 2.48 17.31 -2.71
CA PRO A 58 3.78 17.60 -2.10
C PRO A 58 3.80 17.26 -0.60
N GLY A 59 4.94 16.73 -0.15
CA GLY A 59 5.19 16.35 1.24
C GLY A 59 4.67 14.96 1.65
N GLN A 60 3.88 14.28 0.80
CA GLN A 60 3.47 12.90 1.09
C GLN A 60 4.67 11.97 1.08
N VAL A 61 4.79 11.12 2.11
CA VAL A 61 5.79 10.06 2.19
C VAL A 61 5.13 8.74 1.81
N LEU A 62 5.63 8.09 0.77
CA LEU A 62 5.12 6.83 0.23
C LEU A 62 6.10 5.71 0.54
N THR A 63 5.57 4.55 0.95
CA THR A 63 6.38 3.34 1.10
C THR A 63 6.73 2.78 -0.27
N VAL A 64 8.00 2.42 -0.47
CA VAL A 64 8.50 1.76 -1.67
C VAL A 64 8.50 0.25 -1.43
N VAL A 65 7.91 -0.48 -2.37
CA VAL A 65 7.65 -1.90 -2.28
C VAL A 65 8.25 -2.62 -3.47
N ARG A 66 8.98 -3.71 -3.20
CA ARG A 66 9.58 -4.57 -4.22
C ARG A 66 8.97 -5.96 -4.17
N PHE A 67 8.52 -6.43 -5.33
CA PHE A 67 8.11 -7.83 -5.50
C PHE A 67 9.30 -8.65 -6.00
N ILE A 68 9.67 -9.68 -5.25
CA ILE A 68 10.77 -10.59 -5.56
C ILE A 68 10.17 -11.93 -5.95
N GLY A 69 10.41 -12.36 -7.20
CA GLY A 69 9.95 -13.66 -7.68
C GLY A 69 10.53 -14.79 -6.83
N ALA A 70 9.69 -15.75 -6.45
CA ALA A 70 10.15 -16.99 -5.83
C ALA A 70 10.56 -17.99 -6.94
N PRO A 71 11.64 -18.77 -6.75
CA PRO A 71 12.00 -19.82 -7.68
C PRO A 71 10.96 -20.96 -7.66
N GLY A 72 10.56 -21.41 -8.86
CA GLY A 72 9.80 -22.65 -9.07
C GLY A 72 8.28 -22.52 -9.01
N ALA A 73 7.59 -23.31 -9.85
CA ALA A 73 6.16 -23.57 -9.71
C ALA A 73 5.95 -24.69 -8.69
N VAL A 74 5.29 -24.42 -7.58
CA VAL A 74 4.92 -25.47 -6.62
C VAL A 74 3.68 -26.16 -7.17
N ASN A 75 3.79 -27.42 -7.55
CA ASN A 75 2.67 -28.26 -8.03
C ASN A 75 1.89 -27.64 -9.22
N GLY A 76 2.59 -27.05 -10.19
CA GLY A 76 1.97 -26.44 -11.38
C GLY A 76 1.27 -25.10 -11.14
N ARG A 77 1.32 -24.54 -9.92
CA ARG A 77 0.85 -23.18 -9.62
C ARG A 77 1.97 -22.17 -9.87
N PRO A 78 1.69 -20.99 -10.47
CA PRO A 78 2.68 -19.92 -10.58
C PRO A 78 3.26 -19.53 -9.22
N PRO A 79 4.56 -19.19 -9.14
CA PRO A 79 5.16 -18.72 -7.90
C PRO A 79 4.46 -17.45 -7.41
N ILE A 80 4.16 -17.40 -6.12
CA ILE A 80 3.66 -16.18 -5.48
C ILE A 80 4.87 -15.30 -5.17
N PRO A 81 4.97 -14.08 -5.72
CA PRO A 81 6.09 -13.19 -5.43
C PRO A 81 6.06 -12.72 -3.98
N ARG A 82 7.24 -12.63 -3.35
CA ARG A 82 7.40 -12.06 -2.02
C ARG A 82 7.36 -10.54 -2.11
N ARG A 83 6.61 -9.91 -1.22
CA ARG A 83 6.50 -8.45 -1.11
C ARG A 83 7.43 -7.92 -0.02
N ASP A 84 8.37 -7.05 -0.37
CA ASP A 84 9.30 -6.42 0.57
C ASP A 84 9.11 -4.91 0.61
N ASN A 85 9.10 -4.32 1.80
CA ASN A 85 9.24 -2.87 1.98
C ASN A 85 10.74 -2.53 1.89
N VAL A 86 11.14 -1.78 0.87
CA VAL A 86 12.57 -1.53 0.57
C VAL A 86 13.01 -0.09 0.82
N GLY A 87 12.07 0.83 1.08
CA GLY A 87 12.39 2.21 1.39
C GLY A 87 11.16 3.11 1.48
N ALA A 88 11.40 4.42 1.44
CA ALA A 88 10.35 5.42 1.33
C ALA A 88 10.81 6.61 0.49
N VAL A 89 9.88 7.21 -0.24
CA VAL A 89 10.08 8.43 -1.03
C VAL A 89 9.13 9.52 -0.56
N ARG A 90 9.54 10.77 -0.66
CA ARG A 90 8.69 11.93 -0.35
C ARG A 90 8.39 12.68 -1.65
N ILE A 91 7.12 12.90 -1.97
CA ILE A 91 6.72 13.71 -3.12
C ILE A 91 7.20 15.15 -2.91
N ASP A 92 7.98 15.65 -3.86
CA ASP A 92 8.45 17.04 -3.92
C ASP A 92 7.44 17.92 -4.63
N ARG A 93 7.04 17.50 -5.83
CA ARG A 93 6.06 18.21 -6.65
C ARG A 93 5.28 17.26 -7.53
N VAL A 94 4.06 17.64 -7.86
CA VAL A 94 3.24 16.94 -8.85
C VAL A 94 3.54 17.54 -10.22
N ILE A 95 3.92 16.70 -11.18
CA ILE A 95 4.29 17.13 -12.53
C ILE A 95 3.00 17.33 -13.34
N ASP A 96 2.16 16.30 -13.40
CA ASP A 96 0.92 16.32 -14.16
C ASP A 96 -0.15 15.39 -13.55
N GLU A 97 -1.06 14.90 -14.39
CA GLU A 97 -2.13 14.02 -13.96
C GLU A 97 -1.64 12.62 -13.59
N HIS A 98 -0.50 12.19 -14.12
CA HIS A 98 0.04 10.84 -14.00
C HIS A 98 1.37 10.78 -13.27
N PHE A 99 2.12 11.88 -13.21
CA PHE A 99 3.48 11.88 -12.71
C PHE A 99 3.70 12.84 -11.55
N ALA A 100 4.59 12.42 -10.64
CA ALA A 100 5.15 13.26 -9.60
C ALA A 100 6.66 13.03 -9.47
N GLU A 101 7.35 14.09 -9.07
CA GLU A 101 8.75 14.04 -8.67
C GLU A 101 8.82 13.84 -7.16
N ALA A 102 9.71 12.97 -6.73
CA ALA A 102 9.92 12.62 -5.33
C ALA A 102 11.40 12.42 -5.03
N THR A 103 11.76 12.51 -3.76
CA THR A 103 13.11 12.26 -3.26
C THR A 103 13.11 11.03 -2.36
N LEU A 104 14.12 10.17 -2.50
CA LEU A 104 14.36 9.04 -1.61
C LEU A 104 14.66 9.54 -0.18
N VAL A 105 13.90 9.06 0.80
CA VAL A 105 14.08 9.42 2.22
C VAL A 105 15.01 8.43 2.90
N HIS A 106 14.82 7.13 2.64
CA HIS A 106 15.66 6.06 3.16
C HIS A 106 15.45 4.77 2.36
N GLY A 107 16.36 3.82 2.54
CA GLY A 107 16.30 2.51 1.89
C GLY A 107 16.84 2.57 0.47
N GLN A 108 16.30 1.72 -0.41
CA GLN A 108 16.74 1.61 -1.80
C GLN A 108 15.55 1.41 -2.73
N ALA A 109 15.16 2.50 -3.42
CA ALA A 109 14.25 2.43 -4.55
C ALA A 109 15.02 2.08 -5.84
N ARG A 110 14.32 1.50 -6.81
CA ARG A 110 14.80 1.34 -8.19
C ARG A 110 13.61 1.36 -9.15
N PRO A 111 13.83 1.54 -10.47
CA PRO A 111 12.78 1.39 -11.47
C PRO A 111 12.01 0.08 -11.31
N PHE A 112 10.70 0.13 -11.53
CA PHE A 112 9.76 -0.99 -11.36
C PHE A 112 9.36 -1.35 -9.92
N ASP A 113 9.93 -0.71 -8.90
CA ASP A 113 9.36 -0.82 -7.56
C ASP A 113 8.01 -0.08 -7.49
N LEU A 114 7.06 -0.61 -6.72
CA LEU A 114 5.76 0.02 -6.49
C LEU A 114 5.83 1.04 -5.36
N VAL A 115 4.91 1.99 -5.37
CA VAL A 115 4.70 2.93 -4.26
C VAL A 115 3.27 2.89 -3.75
N GLU A 116 3.15 3.08 -2.43
CA GLU A 116 1.87 3.00 -1.74
C GLU A 116 1.35 4.40 -1.39
N LEU A 117 0.31 4.84 -2.11
CA LEU A 117 -0.43 6.05 -1.83
C LEU A 117 -1.76 5.67 -1.18
N LYS A 118 -1.91 5.99 0.10
CA LYS A 118 -3.17 5.79 0.82
C LYS A 118 -4.23 6.75 0.28
N ALA A 119 -5.34 6.21 -0.22
CA ALA A 119 -6.54 7.00 -0.50
C ALA A 119 -6.98 7.75 0.78
N ARG A 120 -7.36 9.01 0.60
CA ARG A 120 -7.97 9.82 1.66
C ARG A 120 -9.46 9.56 1.74
#